data_AF-A0A7Y7QTV1-F1
#
_entry.id   AF-A0A7Y7QTV1-F1
#
_cell.length_a   1.000
_cell.length_b   1.000
_cell.length_c   1.000
_cell.angle_alpha   90.00
_cell.angle_beta   90.00
_cell.angle_gamma   90.00
#
_symmetry.space_group_name_H-M   'P 1'
#
loop_
_entity.id
_entity.type
_entity.pdbx_description
1 polymer ?
#
loop_
_entity_poly.entity_id
_entity_poly.type
_entity_poly.pdbx_seq_one_letter_code
_entity_poly.pdbx_strand_id
1 'polypeptide(L)'
;MDRNPPEARIVPFARRWHVIHEIDLIRLIRAHRQRLALCTQAEEMADGLPERPAEPVMADFLTALDSLVLGGQREEGHDLRVMLSSGREDALGRTLLDHVQYRQLADVAAARELIAAFDEGDAFATPETLGHMLRSFFTGCRRAVDFEQLTIIALAGHRLTPEARSLLIDALADSLLD
;
A
#
# COMPACT_ATOMS: atom_id res chain seq x y z
N MET A 1 42.65 -19.37 46.09
CA MET A 1 42.49 -18.16 45.24
C MET A 1 42.51 -18.65 43.81
N ASP A 2 41.38 -19.16 43.33
CA ASP A 2 41.27 -19.85 42.05
C ASP A 2 40.59 -18.91 41.05
N ARG A 3 41.33 -18.49 40.02
CA ARG A 3 40.88 -17.51 39.03
C ARG A 3 40.24 -18.27 37.87
N ASN A 4 38.92 -18.30 37.85
CA ASN A 4 38.15 -18.79 36.71
C ASN A 4 38.42 -17.89 35.48
N PRO A 5 38.81 -18.39 34.30
CA PRO A 5 38.96 -17.57 33.12
C PRO A 5 37.59 -17.09 32.63
N PRO A 6 37.49 -15.89 32.04
CA PRO A 6 36.24 -15.41 31.49
C PRO A 6 35.84 -16.28 30.30
N GLU A 7 34.71 -16.97 30.41
CA GLU A 7 34.07 -17.65 29.30
C GLU A 7 33.87 -16.65 28.17
N ALA A 8 34.58 -16.86 27.06
CA ALA A 8 34.42 -16.10 25.84
C ALA A 8 33.00 -16.35 25.31
N ARG A 9 32.08 -15.47 25.72
CA ARG A 9 30.70 -15.46 25.24
C ARG A 9 30.74 -15.04 23.77
N ILE A 10 30.80 -16.04 22.89
CA ILE A 10 30.64 -15.85 21.44
C ILE A 10 29.24 -15.27 21.25
N VAL A 11 29.17 -13.95 21.06
CA VAL A 11 27.96 -13.31 20.56
C VAL A 11 27.74 -13.87 19.15
N PRO A 12 26.63 -14.59 18.90
CA PRO A 12 26.34 -15.04 17.55
C PRO A 12 26.23 -13.78 16.70
N PHE A 13 27.10 -13.65 15.69
CA PHE A 13 27.00 -12.61 14.70
C PHE A 13 25.55 -12.58 14.22
N ALA A 14 24.84 -11.52 14.62
CA ALA A 14 23.44 -11.34 14.34
C ALA A 14 23.24 -11.53 12.85
N ARG A 15 22.28 -12.39 12.48
CA ARG A 15 21.86 -12.61 11.10
C ARG A 15 21.79 -11.25 10.40
N ARG A 16 22.60 -11.11 9.34
CA ARG A 16 22.78 -9.94 8.48
C ARG A 16 21.52 -9.06 8.50
N TRP A 17 21.56 -7.97 9.27
CA TRP A 17 20.48 -7.00 9.39
C TRP A 17 20.33 -6.35 8.01
N HIS A 18 19.39 -6.85 7.19
CA HIS A 18 19.24 -6.35 5.82
C HIS A 18 18.86 -4.87 5.86
N VAL A 19 19.80 -4.05 5.42
CA VAL A 19 19.65 -2.61 5.21
C VAL A 19 18.75 -2.43 3.99
N ILE A 20 17.72 -1.61 4.15
CA ILE A 20 16.72 -1.31 3.12
C ILE A 20 17.16 -0.03 2.42
N HIS A 21 17.47 -0.18 1.14
CA HIS A 21 17.88 0.87 0.23
C HIS A 21 16.67 1.39 -0.56
N GLU A 22 16.83 2.55 -1.20
CA GLU A 22 15.78 3.13 -2.05
C GLU A 22 15.34 2.15 -3.14
N ILE A 23 16.30 1.41 -3.72
CA ILE A 23 16.03 0.43 -4.78
C ILE A 23 15.08 -0.69 -4.33
N ASP A 24 15.11 -1.05 -3.05
CA ASP A 24 14.19 -2.03 -2.47
C ASP A 24 12.76 -1.47 -2.37
N LEU A 25 12.62 -0.14 -2.29
CA LEU A 25 11.34 0.58 -2.17
C LEU A 25 10.78 1.10 -3.50
N ILE A 26 11.58 1.19 -4.57
CA ILE A 26 11.16 1.76 -5.85
C ILE A 26 9.88 1.09 -6.39
N ARG A 27 9.81 -0.25 -6.32
CA ARG A 27 8.64 -0.99 -6.82
C ARG A 27 7.39 -0.68 -6.00
N LEU A 28 7.55 -0.66 -4.68
CA LEU A 28 6.47 -0.38 -3.74
C LEU A 28 5.91 1.04 -3.93
N ILE A 29 6.79 2.03 -4.01
CA ILE A 29 6.38 3.43 -4.19
C ILE A 29 5.75 3.64 -5.56
N ARG A 30 6.21 2.94 -6.59
CA ARG A 30 5.55 2.96 -7.90
C ARG A 30 4.11 2.42 -7.78
N ALA A 31 3.92 1.30 -7.08
CA ALA A 31 2.58 0.75 -6.85
C ALA A 31 1.69 1.71 -6.04
N HIS A 32 2.24 2.38 -5.00
CA HIS A 32 1.53 3.44 -4.27
C HIS A 32 1.11 4.58 -5.19
N ARG A 33 2.01 5.10 -6.02
CA ARG A 33 1.67 6.16 -6.99
C ARG A 33 0.60 5.75 -7.98
N GLN A 34 0.62 4.50 -8.45
CA GLN A 34 -0.44 3.98 -9.33
C GLN A 34 -1.79 3.92 -8.63
N ARG A 35 -1.82 3.48 -7.37
CA ARG A 35 -3.04 3.48 -6.53
C ARG A 35 -3.56 4.90 -6.27
N LEU A 36 -2.67 5.85 -5.98
CA LEU A 36 -3.05 7.25 -5.77
C LEU A 36 -3.56 7.91 -7.05
N ALA A 37 -2.93 7.65 -8.21
CA ALA A 37 -3.44 8.15 -9.49
C ALA A 37 -4.84 7.60 -9.81
N LEU A 38 -5.11 6.34 -9.48
CA LEU A 38 -6.44 5.75 -9.59
C LEU A 38 -7.45 6.41 -8.64
N CYS A 39 -7.02 6.82 -7.44
CA CYS A 39 -7.84 7.59 -6.52
C CYS A 39 -8.23 8.94 -7.10
N THR A 40 -7.27 9.66 -7.72
CA THR A 40 -7.54 10.93 -8.41
C THR A 40 -8.57 10.75 -9.53
N GLN A 41 -8.43 9.72 -10.36
CA GLN A 41 -9.41 9.43 -11.42
C GLN A 41 -10.81 9.13 -10.87
N ALA A 42 -10.89 8.36 -9.77
CA ALA A 42 -12.16 8.06 -9.12
C ALA A 42 -12.82 9.32 -8.53
N GLU A 43 -12.03 10.24 -7.98
CA GLU A 43 -12.49 11.51 -7.45
C GLU A 43 -13.00 12.44 -8.55
N GLU A 44 -12.23 12.62 -9.63
CA GLU A 44 -12.65 13.38 -10.81
C GLU A 44 -13.97 12.84 -11.39
N MET A 45 -14.11 11.52 -11.46
CA MET A 45 -15.34 10.88 -11.91
C MET A 45 -16.50 11.15 -10.94
N ALA A 46 -16.28 11.04 -9.63
CA ALA A 46 -17.31 11.26 -8.62
C ALA A 46 -17.80 12.71 -8.56
N ASP A 47 -16.93 13.66 -8.85
CA ASP A 47 -17.23 15.10 -8.88
C ASP A 47 -17.86 15.54 -10.20
N GLY A 48 -17.60 14.80 -11.28
CA GLY A 48 -18.23 15.01 -12.59
C GLY A 48 -19.60 14.35 -12.76
N LEU A 49 -20.17 13.72 -11.73
CA LEU A 49 -21.50 13.12 -11.82
C LEU A 49 -22.61 14.20 -11.86
N PRO A 50 -23.70 13.99 -12.62
CA PRO A 50 -24.09 12.76 -13.30
C PRO A 50 -23.50 12.58 -14.71
N GLU A 51 -22.67 13.50 -15.20
CA GLU A 51 -22.10 13.42 -16.53
C GLU A 51 -21.20 12.17 -16.70
N ARG A 52 -21.47 11.40 -17.76
CA ARG A 52 -20.64 10.24 -18.10
C ARG A 52 -19.32 10.72 -18.74
N PRO A 53 -18.16 10.26 -18.27
CA PRO A 53 -16.88 10.58 -18.89
C PRO A 53 -16.80 9.97 -20.29
N ALA A 54 -15.89 10.48 -21.11
CA ALA A 54 -15.67 9.92 -22.44
C ALA A 54 -15.23 8.45 -22.37
N GLU A 55 -15.68 7.63 -23.31
CA GLU A 55 -15.35 6.19 -23.40
C GLU A 55 -13.87 5.84 -23.18
N PRO A 56 -12.86 6.54 -23.76
CA PRO A 56 -11.46 6.22 -23.48
C PRO A 56 -11.08 6.42 -22.01
N VAL A 57 -11.60 7.47 -21.35
CA VAL A 57 -11.35 7.74 -19.93
C VAL A 57 -11.96 6.63 -19.07
N MET A 58 -13.16 6.17 -19.42
CA MET A 58 -13.82 5.07 -18.73
C MET A 58 -13.04 3.75 -18.90
N ALA A 59 -12.62 3.43 -20.13
CA ALA A 59 -11.86 2.21 -20.41
C ALA A 59 -10.51 2.19 -19.68
N ASP A 60 -9.82 3.32 -19.62
CA ASP A 60 -8.55 3.47 -18.89
C ASP A 60 -8.76 3.27 -17.38
N PHE A 61 -9.82 3.84 -16.81
CA PHE A 61 -10.17 3.68 -15.39
C PHE A 61 -10.48 2.22 -15.02
N LEU A 62 -11.32 1.55 -15.82
CA LEU A 62 -11.65 0.13 -15.62
C LEU A 62 -10.41 -0.77 -15.75
N THR A 63 -9.55 -0.50 -16.74
CA THR A 63 -8.28 -1.22 -16.91
C THR A 63 -7.36 -1.04 -15.70
N ALA A 64 -7.34 0.15 -15.10
CA ALA A 64 -6.56 0.43 -13.91
C ALA A 64 -7.13 -0.27 -12.66
N LEU A 65 -8.47 -0.34 -12.52
CA LEU A 65 -9.13 -1.13 -11.47
C LEU A 65 -8.81 -2.63 -11.61
N ASP A 66 -8.89 -3.18 -12.82
CA ASP A 66 -8.52 -4.57 -13.08
C ASP A 66 -7.05 -4.85 -12.74
N SER A 67 -6.17 -3.92 -13.08
CA SER A 67 -4.74 -4.01 -12.75
C SER A 67 -4.51 -4.03 -11.24
N LEU A 68 -5.26 -3.23 -10.47
CA LEU A 68 -5.23 -3.25 -9.01
C LEU A 68 -5.70 -4.59 -8.46
N VAL A 69 -6.81 -5.13 -8.99
CA VAL A 69 -7.34 -6.44 -8.59
C VAL A 69 -6.32 -7.53 -8.87
N LEU A 70 -5.74 -7.58 -10.08
CA LEU A 70 -4.74 -8.57 -10.47
C LEU A 70 -3.42 -8.43 -9.69
N GLY A 71 -2.99 -7.20 -9.41
CA GLY A 71 -1.81 -6.89 -8.60
C GLY A 71 -1.97 -7.39 -7.16
N GLY A 72 -3.13 -7.15 -6.55
CA GLY A 72 -3.44 -7.65 -5.20
C GLY A 72 -3.61 -9.17 -5.10
N GLN A 73 -3.82 -9.87 -6.22
CA GLN A 73 -3.73 -11.35 -6.27
C GLN A 73 -2.28 -11.86 -6.38
N ARG A 74 -1.33 -11.02 -6.79
CA ARG A 74 0.10 -11.35 -6.84
C ARG A 74 0.74 -11.08 -5.48
N GLU A 75 1.88 -11.71 -5.23
CA GLU A 75 2.59 -11.81 -3.94
C GLU A 75 3.14 -10.48 -3.36
N GLU A 76 2.57 -9.32 -3.69
CA GLU A 76 3.05 -7.99 -3.22
C GLU A 76 3.05 -7.88 -1.69
N GLY A 77 2.03 -8.45 -1.02
CA GLY A 77 1.98 -8.52 0.44
C GLY A 77 3.03 -9.47 1.06
N HIS A 78 3.50 -10.46 0.30
CA HIS A 78 4.55 -11.39 0.74
C HIS A 78 5.91 -10.69 0.75
N ASP A 79 6.22 -9.91 -0.29
CA ASP A 79 7.48 -9.16 -0.41
C ASP A 79 7.64 -8.15 0.74
N LEU A 80 6.58 -7.41 1.08
CA LEU A 80 6.62 -6.46 2.19
C LEU A 80 6.89 -7.14 3.54
N ARG A 81 6.22 -8.27 3.77
CA ARG A 81 6.39 -9.06 5.00
C ARG A 81 7.80 -9.63 5.09
N VAL A 82 8.36 -10.14 4.01
CA VAL A 82 9.75 -10.64 3.96
C VAL A 82 10.74 -9.49 4.21
N MET A 83 10.55 -8.35 3.55
CA MET A 83 11.41 -7.18 3.72
C MET A 83 11.40 -6.66 5.16
N LEU A 84 10.23 -6.55 5.79
CA LEU A 84 10.09 -5.94 7.12
C LEU A 84 10.28 -6.93 8.28
N SER A 85 10.23 -8.23 8.03
CA SER A 85 10.50 -9.24 9.06
C SER A 85 11.93 -9.12 9.59
N SER A 86 12.08 -8.75 10.86
CA SER A 86 13.38 -8.60 11.52
C SER A 86 13.96 -9.91 12.07
N GLY A 87 13.27 -11.04 11.85
CA GLY A 87 13.64 -12.35 12.39
C GLY A 87 13.48 -12.48 13.92
N ARG A 88 13.00 -11.44 14.60
CA ARG A 88 12.53 -11.48 15.99
C ARG A 88 11.01 -11.58 15.97
N GLU A 89 10.43 -12.37 16.88
CA GLU A 89 8.98 -12.41 17.09
C GLU A 89 8.50 -11.10 17.73
N ASP A 90 8.34 -10.07 16.92
CA ASP A 90 7.66 -8.85 17.31
C ASP A 90 6.15 -9.02 17.07
N ALA A 91 5.36 -9.02 18.15
CA ALA A 91 3.92 -9.12 18.07
C ALA A 91 3.31 -7.88 17.39
N LEU A 92 3.84 -6.69 17.68
CA LEU A 92 3.36 -5.44 17.09
C LEU A 92 3.62 -5.41 15.58
N GLY A 93 4.82 -5.74 15.14
CA GLY A 93 5.17 -5.83 13.73
C GLY A 93 4.29 -6.81 12.94
N ARG A 94 3.98 -7.98 13.51
CA ARG A 94 3.02 -8.92 12.89
C ARG A 94 1.63 -8.29 12.75
N THR A 95 1.11 -7.71 13.83
CA THR A 95 -0.22 -7.06 13.81
C THR A 95 -0.28 -5.92 12.80
N LEU A 96 0.75 -5.07 12.72
CA LEU A 96 0.80 -4.00 11.72
C LEU A 96 0.81 -4.54 10.29
N LEU A 97 1.59 -5.58 10.01
CA LEU A 97 1.62 -6.23 8.69
C LEU A 97 0.30 -6.91 8.34
N ASP A 98 -0.40 -7.50 9.31
CA ASP A 98 -1.74 -8.06 9.10
C ASP A 98 -2.76 -6.95 8.78
N HIS A 99 -2.65 -5.78 9.43
CA HIS A 99 -3.47 -4.62 9.10
C HIS A 99 -3.19 -4.07 7.69
N VAL A 100 -1.93 -4.05 7.24
CA VAL A 100 -1.60 -3.68 5.85
C VAL A 100 -2.29 -4.66 4.88
N GLN A 101 -2.13 -5.97 5.10
CA GLN A 101 -2.73 -6.99 4.24
C GLN A 101 -4.26 -6.89 4.20
N TYR A 102 -4.89 -6.68 5.35
CA TYR A 102 -6.34 -6.50 5.41
C TYR A 102 -6.82 -5.31 4.58
N ARG A 103 -6.11 -4.17 4.64
CA ARG A 103 -6.45 -2.99 3.84
C ARG A 103 -6.25 -3.21 2.35
N GLN A 104 -5.18 -3.89 1.95
CA GLN A 104 -4.96 -4.27 0.55
C GLN A 104 -6.10 -5.15 0.02
N LEU A 105 -6.57 -6.12 0.82
CA LEU A 105 -7.71 -6.96 0.46
C LEU A 105 -9.02 -6.15 0.37
N ALA A 106 -9.22 -5.18 1.26
CA ALA A 106 -10.37 -4.28 1.23
C ALA A 106 -10.37 -3.41 -0.05
N ASP A 107 -9.21 -2.87 -0.44
CA ASP A 107 -9.08 -2.10 -1.69
C ASP A 107 -9.39 -2.95 -2.92
N VAL A 108 -8.91 -4.20 -2.96
CA VAL A 108 -9.23 -5.15 -4.05
C VAL A 108 -10.73 -5.49 -4.08
N ALA A 109 -11.36 -5.67 -2.93
CA ALA A 109 -12.80 -5.93 -2.86
C ALA A 109 -13.61 -4.73 -3.37
N ALA A 110 -13.28 -3.52 -2.92
CA ALA A 110 -13.93 -2.29 -3.37
C ALA A 110 -13.74 -2.05 -4.88
N ALA A 111 -12.54 -2.35 -5.43
CA ALA A 111 -12.31 -2.27 -6.86
C ALA A 111 -13.18 -3.25 -7.67
N ARG A 112 -13.36 -4.48 -7.17
CA ARG A 112 -14.27 -5.47 -7.80
C ARG A 112 -15.72 -5.04 -7.76
N GLU A 113 -16.17 -4.46 -6.65
CA GLU A 113 -17.54 -3.93 -6.54
C GLU A 113 -17.77 -2.79 -7.54
N LEU A 114 -16.78 -1.91 -7.74
CA LEU A 114 -16.85 -0.87 -8.77
C LEU A 114 -16.94 -1.47 -10.17
N ILE A 115 -16.06 -2.41 -10.53
CA ILE A 115 -16.08 -3.08 -11.83
C ILE A 115 -17.45 -3.72 -12.07
N ALA A 116 -17.98 -4.48 -11.10
CA ALA A 116 -19.29 -5.10 -11.21
C ALA A 116 -20.42 -4.07 -11.40
N ALA A 117 -20.36 -2.93 -10.71
CA ALA A 117 -21.34 -1.86 -10.88
C ALA A 117 -21.33 -1.26 -12.30
N PHE A 118 -20.16 -1.18 -12.94
CA PHE A 118 -20.05 -0.74 -14.34
C PHE A 118 -20.49 -1.80 -15.35
N ASP A 119 -20.39 -3.09 -15.02
CA ASP A 119 -20.77 -4.22 -15.89
C ASP A 119 -22.27 -4.58 -15.82
N GLU A 120 -22.86 -4.55 -14.62
CA GLU A 120 -24.22 -5.09 -14.36
C GLU A 120 -25.35 -4.12 -14.75
N GLY A 121 -25.04 -2.87 -15.10
CA GLY A 121 -26.03 -1.88 -15.50
C GLY A 121 -25.42 -0.55 -15.93
N ASP A 122 -26.28 0.42 -16.26
CA ASP A 122 -25.82 1.79 -16.44
C ASP A 122 -25.54 2.38 -15.06
N ALA A 123 -24.29 2.26 -14.58
CA ALA A 123 -23.87 2.78 -13.27
C ALA A 123 -24.25 4.27 -13.07
N PHE A 124 -24.35 5.01 -14.17
CA PHE A 124 -24.76 6.42 -14.20
C PHE A 124 -26.26 6.64 -14.04
N ALA A 125 -27.09 5.59 -14.10
CA ALA A 125 -28.52 5.67 -13.81
C ALA A 125 -28.81 5.93 -12.32
N THR A 126 -27.84 5.68 -11.44
CA THR A 126 -27.91 6.03 -10.01
C THR A 126 -26.65 6.78 -9.56
N PRO A 127 -26.51 8.07 -9.94
CA PRO A 127 -25.30 8.87 -9.68
C PRO A 127 -24.93 8.97 -8.19
N GLU A 128 -25.91 9.04 -7.29
CA GLU A 128 -25.66 9.13 -5.86
C GLU A 128 -24.98 7.87 -5.32
N THR A 129 -25.43 6.69 -5.75
CA THR A 129 -24.85 5.40 -5.37
C THR A 129 -23.43 5.27 -5.93
N LEU A 130 -23.26 5.56 -7.22
CA LEU A 130 -21.94 5.50 -7.87
C LEU A 130 -20.96 6.47 -7.21
N GLY A 131 -21.40 7.71 -6.93
CA GLY A 131 -20.61 8.71 -6.24
C GLY A 131 -20.24 8.29 -4.82
N HIS A 132 -21.09 7.53 -4.12
CA HIS A 132 -20.76 6.97 -2.80
C HIS A 132 -19.71 5.85 -2.89
N MET A 133 -19.82 4.96 -3.88
CA MET A 133 -18.86 3.88 -4.10
C MET A 133 -17.47 4.42 -4.46
N LEU A 134 -17.40 5.37 -5.39
CA LEU A 134 -16.15 6.02 -5.79
C LEU A 134 -15.48 6.74 -4.61
N ARG A 135 -16.25 7.52 -3.83
CA ARG A 135 -15.74 8.23 -2.64
C ARG A 135 -15.23 7.30 -1.56
N SER A 136 -15.95 6.21 -1.32
CA SER A 136 -15.54 5.19 -0.35
C SER A 136 -14.25 4.50 -0.79
N PHE A 137 -14.13 4.17 -2.08
CA PHE A 137 -12.94 3.56 -2.66
C PHE A 137 -11.70 4.46 -2.55
N PHE A 138 -11.74 5.69 -3.08
CA PHE A 138 -10.54 6.54 -3.10
C PHE A 138 -10.12 6.97 -1.69
N THR A 139 -11.07 7.24 -0.80
CA THR A 139 -10.76 7.60 0.60
C THR A 139 -10.14 6.42 1.35
N GLY A 140 -10.64 5.20 1.12
CA GLY A 140 -10.09 3.98 1.70
C GLY A 140 -8.66 3.71 1.21
N CYS A 141 -8.46 3.78 -0.10
CA CYS A 141 -7.20 3.48 -0.75
C CYS A 141 -6.09 4.49 -0.37
N ARG A 142 -6.36 5.80 -0.35
CA ARG A 142 -5.41 6.83 0.13
C ARG A 142 -4.94 6.53 1.56
N ARG A 143 -5.89 6.27 2.47
CA ARG A 143 -5.58 5.92 3.87
C ARG A 143 -4.82 4.59 4.01
N ALA A 144 -5.00 3.66 3.08
CA ALA A 144 -4.27 2.40 3.06
C ALA A 144 -2.81 2.61 2.63
N VAL A 145 -2.57 3.44 1.63
CA VAL A 145 -1.22 3.84 1.20
C VAL A 145 -0.45 4.54 2.32
N ASP A 146 -1.06 5.54 2.97
CA ASP A 146 -0.41 6.26 4.08
C ASP A 146 -0.04 5.31 5.23
N PHE A 147 -0.98 4.43 5.59
CA PHE A 147 -0.76 3.47 6.66
C PHE A 147 0.37 2.48 6.33
N GLU A 148 0.47 2.04 5.09
CA GLU A 148 1.53 1.15 4.62
C GLU A 148 2.90 1.85 4.69
N GLN A 149 2.99 3.10 4.22
CA GLN A 149 4.21 3.91 4.30
C GLN A 149 4.65 4.17 5.76
N LEU A 150 3.71 4.53 6.63
CA LEU A 150 3.97 4.69 8.08
C LEU A 150 4.43 3.38 8.72
N THR A 151 3.83 2.24 8.33
CA THR A 151 4.20 0.92 8.82
C THR A 151 5.64 0.57 8.42
N ILE A 152 6.04 0.87 7.18
CA ILE A 152 7.43 0.66 6.72
C ILE A 152 8.39 1.51 7.53
N ILE A 153 8.11 2.82 7.70
CA ILE A 153 8.98 3.72 8.48
C ILE A 153 9.13 3.21 9.91
N ALA A 154 8.03 2.77 10.53
CA ALA A 154 8.00 2.27 11.90
C ALA A 154 8.77 0.95 12.07
N LEU A 155 8.54 -0.03 11.19
CA LEU A 155 9.12 -1.37 11.32
C LEU A 155 10.54 -1.48 10.79
N ALA A 156 10.86 -0.75 9.72
CA ALA A 156 12.21 -0.73 9.20
C ALA A 156 13.14 0.03 10.14
N GLY A 157 12.70 1.15 10.72
CA GLY A 157 13.47 1.88 11.73
C GLY A 157 14.90 2.20 11.25
N HIS A 158 15.92 1.76 11.98
CA HIS A 158 17.34 1.95 11.63
C HIS A 158 17.81 1.12 10.42
N ARG A 159 16.96 0.27 9.85
CA ARG A 159 17.25 -0.48 8.60
C ARG A 159 17.18 0.40 7.37
N LEU A 160 16.40 1.49 7.42
CA LEU A 160 16.31 2.42 6.30
C LEU A 160 17.59 3.23 6.20
N THR A 161 18.15 3.26 5.00
CA THR A 161 19.10 4.31 4.64
C THR A 161 18.46 5.70 4.76
N PRO A 162 19.25 6.77 5.00
CA PRO A 162 18.73 8.14 5.05
C PRO A 162 17.93 8.50 3.80
N GLU A 163 18.40 8.08 2.63
CA GLU A 163 17.79 8.36 1.35
C GLU A 163 16.46 7.60 1.20
N ALA A 164 16.42 6.30 1.54
CA ALA A 164 15.18 5.53 1.55
C ALA A 164 14.14 6.10 2.52
N ARG A 165 14.58 6.61 3.67
CA ARG A 165 13.71 7.29 4.63
C ARG A 165 13.16 8.60 4.05
N SER A 166 14.01 9.43 3.44
CA SER A 166 13.57 10.68 2.82
C SER A 166 12.49 10.41 1.78
N LEU A 167 12.73 9.45 0.89
CA LEU A 167 11.79 9.17 -0.20
C LEU A 167 10.44 8.59 0.28
N LEU A 168 10.38 7.94 1.44
CA LEU A 168 9.10 7.58 2.08
C LEU A 168 8.41 8.78 2.76
N ILE A 169 9.18 9.66 3.39
CA ILE A 169 8.62 10.87 4.02
C ILE A 169 8.08 11.83 2.96
N ASP A 170 8.80 12.01 1.86
CA ASP A 170 8.38 12.84 0.74
C ASP A 170 7.09 12.27 0.13
N ALA A 171 7.01 10.95 -0.08
CA ALA A 171 5.80 10.29 -0.58
C ALA A 171 4.59 10.43 0.38
N LEU A 172 4.81 10.40 1.70
CA LEU A 172 3.78 10.65 2.71
C LEU A 172 3.32 12.12 2.75
N ALA A 173 4.24 13.05 2.46
CA ALA A 173 3.90 14.46 2.41
C ALA A 173 3.08 14.78 1.16
N ASP A 174 3.45 14.19 0.03
CA ASP A 174 2.73 14.33 -1.24
C ASP A 174 1.29 13.81 -1.12
N SER A 175 1.06 12.69 -0.43
CA SER A 175 -0.29 12.11 -0.28
C SER A 175 -1.26 12.97 0.55
N LEU A 176 -0.78 13.96 1.29
CA LEU A 176 -1.60 14.92 2.04
C LEU A 176 -2.00 16.15 1.21
N LEU A 177 -1.36 16.36 0.06
CA LEU A 177 -1.60 17.51 -0.82
C LEU A 177 -2.56 17.19 -1.98
N ASP A 178 -2.83 15.90 -2.22
CA ASP A 178 -3.74 15.34 -3.23
C ASP A 178 -5.10 14.90 -2.64
#